data_AF-A0A929YGV6-F1
#
_entry.id   AF-A0A929YGV6-F1
#
_cell.length_a   1.000
_cell.length_b   1.000
_cell.length_c   1.000
_cell.angle_alpha   90.00
_cell.angle_beta   90.00
_cell.angle_gamma   90.00
#
_symmetry.space_group_name_H-M   'P 1'
#
loop_
_entity.id
_entity.type
_entity.pdbx_description
1 polymer ?
#
loop_
_entity_poly.entity_id
_entity_poly.type
_entity_poly.pdbx_seq_one_letter_code
_entity_poly.pdbx_strand_id
1 'polypeptide(L)'
;MAQNLGKLLGGDVKKRRALTELRQMTRDDSDVRLIAEILARAHSIIRSLGLDPSNATAEEIYQSLMAVAPKVDKWAPFKASEWVLLDVDGQVISFNPIDIINNYHCQLPLGKQQTTYGKRGLGFEITRRYKNHPRTYNPAVERVVCQGGICWIEPKPKE
;
A
#
# COMPACT_ATOMS: atom_id res chain seq x y z
N MET A 1 4.10 -8.81 12.36
CA MET A 1 2.91 -8.08 11.84
C MET A 1 3.23 -6.62 11.51
N ALA A 2 3.66 -5.77 12.45
CA ALA A 2 4.27 -4.45 12.12
C ALA A 2 5.45 -4.54 11.12
N GLN A 3 6.16 -5.68 11.10
CA GLN A 3 7.20 -5.98 10.11
C GLN A 3 6.68 -6.01 8.66
N ASN A 4 5.45 -6.48 8.42
CA ASN A 4 4.90 -6.60 7.06
C ASN A 4 4.53 -5.23 6.49
N LEU A 5 3.78 -4.41 7.24
CA LEU A 5 3.52 -3.02 6.84
C LEU A 5 4.81 -2.20 6.73
N GLY A 6 5.76 -2.41 7.65
CA GLY A 6 7.08 -1.78 7.58
C GLY A 6 7.82 -2.13 6.29
N LYS A 7 7.78 -3.40 5.86
CA LYS A 7 8.38 -3.85 4.59
C LYS A 7 7.70 -3.22 3.39
N LEU A 8 6.36 -3.18 3.33
CA LEU A 8 5.61 -2.53 2.25
C LEU A 8 5.96 -1.04 2.13
N LEU A 9 6.18 -0.36 3.26
CA LEU A 9 6.62 1.04 3.29
C LEU A 9 8.11 1.25 2.98
N GLY A 10 8.87 0.20 2.69
CA GLY A 10 10.29 0.25 2.30
C GLY A 10 11.30 -0.17 3.37
N GLY A 11 10.88 -0.79 4.48
CA GLY A 11 11.76 -1.44 5.46
C GLY A 11 12.48 -0.51 6.45
N ASP A 12 12.22 0.79 6.41
CA ASP A 12 12.89 1.81 7.22
C ASP A 12 12.66 1.63 8.74
N VAL A 13 13.72 1.83 9.55
CA VAL A 13 13.69 1.66 11.01
C VAL A 13 12.76 2.67 11.68
N LYS A 14 12.74 3.93 11.24
CA LYS A 14 11.86 4.99 11.78
C LYS A 14 10.41 4.66 11.49
N LYS A 15 10.09 4.17 10.28
CA LYS A 15 8.73 3.72 9.92
C LYS A 15 8.27 2.56 10.80
N ARG A 16 9.13 1.56 11.03
CA ARG A 16 8.82 0.43 11.93
C ARG A 16 8.58 0.89 13.37
N ARG A 17 9.37 1.85 13.86
CA ARG A 17 9.16 2.44 15.20
C ARG A 17 7.81 3.17 15.27
N ALA A 18 7.49 3.98 14.27
CA ALA A 18 6.22 4.70 14.22
C ALA A 18 5.01 3.74 14.19
N LEU A 19 5.04 2.69 13.36
CA LEU A 19 4.00 1.65 13.34
C LEU A 19 3.84 0.95 14.70
N THR A 20 4.95 0.74 15.42
CA THR A 20 4.92 0.16 16.77
C THR A 20 4.26 1.10 17.78
N GLU A 21 4.58 2.40 17.73
CA GLU A 21 3.96 3.42 18.59
C GLU A 21 2.46 3.55 18.28
N LEU A 22 2.06 3.57 17.01
CA LEU A 22 0.65 3.58 16.61
C LEU A 22 -0.12 2.38 17.16
N ARG A 23 0.44 1.17 17.04
CA ARG A 23 -0.16 -0.05 17.61
C ARG A 23 -0.28 0.02 19.14
N GLN A 24 0.70 0.61 19.82
CA GLN A 24 0.66 0.81 21.26
C GLN A 24 -0.43 1.81 21.70
N MET A 25 -0.73 2.81 20.87
CA MET A 25 -1.81 3.77 21.12
C MET A 25 -3.19 3.10 21.07
N THR A 26 -3.44 2.22 20.10
CA THR A 26 -4.76 1.57 19.95
C THR A 26 -4.92 0.35 20.86
N ARG A 27 -3.83 -0.39 21.11
CA ARG A 27 -3.81 -1.68 21.81
C ARG A 27 -4.78 -2.68 21.19
N ASP A 28 -4.80 -2.73 19.86
CA ASP A 28 -5.69 -3.58 19.07
C ASP A 28 -5.00 -4.11 17.79
N ASP A 29 -5.76 -4.85 17.00
CA ASP A 29 -5.32 -5.48 15.75
C ASP A 29 -5.63 -4.64 14.50
N SER A 30 -5.61 -3.30 14.62
CA SER A 30 -5.85 -2.40 13.48
C SER A 30 -4.84 -2.60 12.33
N ASP A 31 -3.58 -2.89 12.64
CA ASP A 31 -2.55 -3.22 11.64
C ASP A 31 -2.83 -4.55 10.94
N VAL A 32 -3.28 -5.56 11.68
CA VAL A 32 -3.65 -6.87 11.14
C VAL A 32 -4.82 -6.77 10.19
N ARG A 33 -5.88 -6.04 10.57
CA ARG A 33 -7.04 -5.80 9.71
C ARG A 33 -6.66 -5.09 8.42
N LEU A 34 -5.80 -4.06 8.50
CA LEU A 34 -5.29 -3.38 7.32
C LEU A 34 -4.52 -4.34 6.41
N ILE A 35 -3.61 -5.17 6.94
CA ILE A 35 -2.87 -6.16 6.13
C ILE A 35 -3.82 -7.14 5.45
N ALA A 36 -4.83 -7.64 6.17
CA ALA A 36 -5.82 -8.56 5.60
C ALA A 36 -6.62 -7.91 4.46
N GLU A 37 -6.98 -6.65 4.60
CA GLU A 37 -7.66 -5.88 3.56
C GLU A 37 -6.76 -5.60 2.35
N ILE A 38 -5.48 -5.26 2.56
CA ILE A 38 -4.48 -5.14 1.47
C ILE A 38 -4.44 -6.46 0.69
N LEU A 39 -4.30 -7.59 1.40
CA LEU A 39 -4.18 -8.90 0.78
C LEU A 39 -5.45 -9.28 0.01
N ALA A 40 -6.62 -9.10 0.61
CA ALA A 40 -7.90 -9.36 -0.03
C ALA A 40 -8.07 -8.50 -1.30
N ARG A 41 -7.68 -7.23 -1.26
CA ARG A 41 -7.76 -6.34 -2.41
C ARG A 41 -6.77 -6.71 -3.50
N ALA A 42 -5.53 -7.02 -3.15
CA ALA A 42 -4.53 -7.52 -4.10
C ALA A 42 -5.02 -8.81 -4.78
N HIS A 43 -5.53 -9.78 -4.02
CA HIS A 43 -6.08 -11.02 -4.56
C HIS A 43 -7.27 -10.76 -5.50
N SER A 44 -8.15 -9.83 -5.16
CA SER A 44 -9.24 -9.43 -6.05
C SER A 44 -8.73 -8.88 -7.39
N ILE A 45 -7.68 -8.07 -7.38
CA ILE A 45 -7.09 -7.52 -8.61
C ILE A 45 -6.38 -8.61 -9.41
N ILE A 46 -5.60 -9.46 -8.74
CA ILE A 46 -4.89 -10.59 -9.39
C ILE A 46 -5.87 -11.51 -10.13
N ARG A 47 -7.01 -11.84 -9.51
CA ARG A 47 -8.08 -12.60 -10.20
C ARG A 47 -8.64 -11.87 -11.41
N SER A 48 -8.80 -10.55 -11.34
CA SER A 48 -9.28 -9.75 -12.48
C SER A 48 -8.29 -9.69 -13.64
N LEU A 49 -7.00 -9.94 -13.37
CA LEU A 49 -5.96 -10.10 -14.37
C LEU A 49 -5.92 -11.51 -14.99
N GLY A 50 -6.78 -12.43 -14.51
CA GLY A 50 -6.83 -13.82 -14.99
C GLY A 50 -5.83 -14.77 -14.31
N LEU A 51 -5.22 -14.34 -13.20
CA LEU A 51 -4.27 -15.14 -12.43
C LEU A 51 -4.92 -15.73 -11.17
N ASP A 52 -4.39 -16.86 -10.69
CA ASP A 52 -4.77 -17.42 -9.38
C ASP A 52 -3.85 -16.83 -8.28
N PRO A 53 -4.39 -16.04 -7.33
CA PRO A 53 -3.58 -15.41 -6.30
C PRO A 53 -2.89 -16.39 -5.35
N SER A 54 -3.26 -17.67 -5.32
CA SER A 54 -2.63 -18.67 -4.47
C SER A 54 -1.32 -19.23 -5.03
N ASN A 55 -1.09 -19.08 -6.34
CA ASN A 55 0.07 -19.64 -7.04
C ASN A 55 0.81 -18.64 -7.95
N ALA A 56 0.24 -17.46 -8.19
CA ALA A 56 0.85 -16.45 -9.06
C ALA A 56 2.17 -15.95 -8.48
N THR A 57 3.19 -16.00 -9.31
CA THR A 57 4.54 -15.47 -9.02
C THR A 57 4.57 -13.95 -9.14
N ALA A 58 5.59 -13.32 -8.55
CA ALA A 58 5.83 -11.88 -8.70
C ALA A 58 5.97 -11.46 -10.17
N GLU A 59 6.61 -12.30 -11.00
CA GLU A 59 6.80 -12.05 -12.44
C GLU A 59 5.46 -12.06 -13.18
N GLU A 60 4.63 -13.08 -12.98
CA GLU A 60 3.31 -13.17 -13.64
C GLU A 60 2.41 -12.00 -13.27
N ILE A 61 2.37 -11.64 -11.98
CA ILE A 61 1.62 -10.48 -11.50
C ILE A 61 2.14 -9.22 -12.18
N TYR A 62 3.46 -9.00 -12.15
CA TYR A 62 4.06 -7.78 -12.70
C TYR A 62 3.84 -7.65 -14.20
N GLN A 63 4.08 -8.71 -14.97
CA GLN A 63 3.85 -8.72 -16.42
C GLN A 63 2.38 -8.48 -16.76
N SER A 64 1.45 -9.04 -15.98
CA SER A 64 0.02 -8.79 -16.16
C SER A 64 -0.35 -7.33 -15.90
N LEU A 65 0.28 -6.69 -14.91
CA LEU A 65 0.13 -5.25 -14.68
C LEU A 65 0.68 -4.41 -15.84
N MET A 66 1.83 -4.79 -16.41
CA MET A 66 2.38 -4.10 -17.59
C MET A 66 1.49 -4.28 -18.82
N ALA A 67 0.90 -5.47 -18.99
CA ALA A 67 0.01 -5.79 -20.10
C ALA A 67 -1.37 -5.08 -20.00
N VAL A 68 -1.84 -4.77 -18.80
CA VAL A 68 -3.10 -4.05 -18.57
C VAL A 68 -2.92 -2.53 -18.60
N ALA A 69 -1.72 -2.02 -18.29
CA ALA A 69 -1.43 -0.59 -18.22
C ALA A 69 -1.97 0.23 -19.42
N PRO A 70 -1.76 -0.16 -20.70
CA PRO A 70 -2.27 0.61 -21.84
C PRO A 70 -3.77 0.44 -22.11
N LYS A 71 -4.49 -0.42 -21.38
CA LYS A 71 -5.89 -0.81 -21.69
C LYS A 71 -6.88 -0.15 -20.75
N VAL A 72 -7.25 1.11 -21.03
CA VAL A 72 -8.10 1.97 -20.17
C VAL A 72 -9.40 1.27 -19.71
N ASP A 73 -10.03 0.47 -20.58
CA ASP A 73 -11.25 -0.28 -20.30
C ASP A 73 -11.08 -1.36 -19.20
N LYS A 74 -9.84 -1.77 -18.91
CA LYS A 74 -9.51 -2.79 -17.91
C LYS A 74 -9.15 -2.22 -16.55
N TRP A 75 -9.27 -0.91 -16.34
CA TRP A 75 -8.85 -0.25 -15.08
C TRP A 75 -9.88 -0.31 -13.95
N ALA A 76 -11.12 -0.71 -14.21
CA ALA A 76 -12.17 -0.76 -13.19
C ALA A 76 -11.78 -1.53 -11.90
N PRO A 77 -11.06 -2.68 -11.97
CA PRO A 77 -10.61 -3.39 -10.78
C PRO A 77 -9.60 -2.63 -9.91
N PHE A 78 -8.89 -1.63 -10.46
CA PHE A 78 -7.89 -0.81 -9.77
C PHE A 78 -8.48 0.43 -9.08
N LYS A 79 -9.79 0.63 -9.15
CA LYS A 79 -10.45 1.68 -8.36
C LYS A 79 -10.19 1.41 -6.86
N ALA A 80 -9.83 2.42 -6.07
CA ALA A 80 -9.57 2.23 -4.64
C ALA A 80 -8.40 1.25 -4.33
N SER A 81 -7.39 1.14 -5.21
CA SER A 81 -6.16 0.36 -4.98
C SER A 81 -4.93 1.21 -4.68
N GLU A 82 -5.10 2.51 -4.44
CA GLU A 82 -4.03 3.50 -4.28
C GLU A 82 -3.08 3.18 -3.10
N TRP A 83 -3.55 2.42 -2.12
CA TRP A 83 -2.84 2.00 -0.91
C TRP A 83 -2.43 0.53 -0.90
N VAL A 84 -2.67 -0.20 -2.01
CA VAL A 84 -2.45 -1.64 -2.10
C VAL A 84 -1.04 -1.92 -2.61
N LEU A 85 -0.26 -2.59 -1.76
CA LEU A 85 1.08 -3.10 -2.05
C LEU A 85 1.13 -4.56 -1.63
N LEU A 86 1.67 -5.44 -2.47
CA LEU A 86 1.86 -6.85 -2.15
C LEU A 86 3.35 -7.17 -2.08
N ASP A 87 3.74 -7.91 -1.04
CA ASP A 87 5.05 -8.56 -0.97
C ASP A 87 4.90 -10.01 -1.43
N VAL A 88 5.49 -10.33 -2.58
CA VAL A 88 5.44 -11.66 -3.22
C VAL A 88 6.81 -11.96 -3.79
N ASP A 89 7.34 -13.16 -3.53
CA ASP A 89 8.70 -13.59 -3.91
C ASP A 89 9.81 -12.60 -3.50
N GLY A 90 9.62 -11.92 -2.36
CA GLY A 90 10.53 -10.90 -1.85
C GLY A 90 10.48 -9.56 -2.58
N GLN A 91 9.60 -9.41 -3.57
CA GLN A 91 9.36 -8.19 -4.32
C GLN A 91 8.12 -7.46 -3.80
N VAL A 92 8.24 -6.15 -3.61
CA VAL A 92 7.08 -5.30 -3.32
C VAL A 92 6.52 -4.77 -4.64
N ILE A 93 5.29 -5.17 -4.95
CA ILE A 93 4.55 -4.75 -6.15
C ILE A 93 3.45 -3.77 -5.72
N SER A 94 3.39 -2.62 -6.39
CA SER A 94 2.35 -1.62 -6.19
C SER A 94 1.19 -1.84 -7.15
N PHE A 95 -0.03 -1.84 -6.61
CA PHE A 95 -1.26 -1.84 -7.38
C PHE A 95 -1.82 -0.42 -7.55
N ASN A 96 -1.05 0.61 -7.18
CA ASN A 96 -1.42 1.99 -7.39
C ASN A 96 -1.39 2.32 -8.90
N PRO A 97 -2.46 2.91 -9.46
CA PRO A 97 -2.52 3.21 -10.88
C PRO A 97 -1.37 4.05 -11.43
N ILE A 98 -0.91 5.04 -10.67
CA ILE A 98 0.17 5.93 -11.09
C ILE A 98 1.49 5.16 -11.15
N ASP A 99 1.76 4.29 -10.17
CA ASP A 99 2.97 3.45 -10.21
C ASP A 99 2.91 2.50 -11.41
N ILE A 100 1.78 1.84 -11.66
CA ILE A 100 1.62 0.91 -12.80
C ILE A 100 1.89 1.63 -14.13
N ILE A 101 1.26 2.79 -14.35
CA ILE A 101 1.41 3.61 -15.56
C ILE A 101 2.87 4.05 -15.74
N ASN A 102 3.50 4.57 -14.67
CA ASN A 102 4.89 5.03 -14.73
C ASN A 102 5.86 3.88 -15.01
N ASN A 103 5.67 2.74 -14.36
CA ASN A 103 6.49 1.56 -14.56
C ASN A 103 6.42 1.06 -16.00
N TYR A 104 5.21 1.04 -16.57
CA TYR A 104 4.98 0.70 -17.97
C TYR A 104 5.66 1.70 -18.92
N HIS A 105 5.43 3.00 -18.75
CA HIS A 105 6.01 4.03 -19.64
C HIS A 105 7.53 4.08 -19.57
N CYS A 106 8.12 3.87 -18.40
CA CYS A 106 9.56 3.84 -18.21
C CYS A 106 10.18 2.46 -18.46
N GLN A 107 9.38 1.46 -18.85
CA GLN A 107 9.81 0.08 -19.11
C GLN A 107 10.66 -0.51 -17.97
N LEU A 108 10.28 -0.22 -16.73
CA LEU A 108 11.04 -0.67 -15.58
C LEU A 108 10.82 -2.18 -15.37
N PRO A 109 11.89 -2.99 -15.24
CA PRO A 109 11.72 -4.41 -14.96
C PRO A 109 11.35 -4.67 -13.49
N LEU A 110 10.88 -5.89 -13.21
CA LEU A 110 10.69 -6.37 -11.84
C LEU A 110 12.02 -6.25 -11.05
N GLY A 111 11.93 -5.87 -9.79
CA GLY A 111 13.05 -5.46 -8.93
C GLY A 111 13.49 -4.00 -9.09
N LYS A 112 13.07 -3.30 -10.15
CA LYS A 112 13.40 -1.88 -10.40
C LYS A 112 12.16 -0.98 -10.51
N GLN A 113 10.98 -1.54 -10.33
CA GLN A 113 9.72 -0.82 -10.37
C GLN A 113 9.61 0.27 -9.30
N GLN A 114 8.95 1.37 -9.66
CA GLN A 114 8.53 2.40 -8.74
C GLN A 114 7.34 1.91 -7.90
N THR A 115 7.37 2.26 -6.63
CA THR A 115 6.34 1.97 -5.62
C THR A 115 5.97 3.21 -4.82
N THR A 116 6.34 4.39 -5.35
CA THR A 116 6.31 5.65 -4.62
C THR A 116 4.88 6.04 -4.27
N TYR A 117 3.97 5.98 -5.25
CA TYR A 117 2.58 6.39 -5.03
C TYR A 117 1.81 5.39 -4.19
N GLY A 118 2.06 4.09 -4.34
CA GLY A 118 1.52 3.04 -3.48
C GLY A 118 1.95 3.20 -2.03
N LYS A 119 3.23 3.52 -1.78
CA LYS A 119 3.72 3.80 -0.42
C LYS A 119 3.08 5.05 0.19
N ARG A 120 2.85 6.09 -0.61
CA ARG A 120 2.14 7.30 -0.19
C ARG A 120 0.68 6.99 0.15
N GLY A 121 -0.03 6.26 -0.70
CA GLY A 121 -1.40 5.82 -0.45
C GLY A 121 -1.51 4.93 0.79
N LEU A 122 -0.57 4.01 1.00
CA LEU A 122 -0.53 3.20 2.22
C LEU A 122 -0.28 4.05 3.47
N GLY A 123 0.65 5.01 3.41
CA GLY A 123 0.89 5.95 4.50
C GLY A 123 -0.35 6.79 4.86
N PHE A 124 -1.09 7.22 3.83
CA PHE A 124 -2.37 7.90 3.99
C PHE A 124 -3.40 7.00 4.69
N GLU A 125 -3.60 5.77 4.22
CA GLU A 125 -4.61 4.87 4.77
C GLU A 125 -4.29 4.48 6.22
N ILE A 126 -3.01 4.27 6.55
CA ILE A 126 -2.55 4.11 7.93
C ILE A 126 -2.94 5.34 8.75
N THR A 127 -2.56 6.54 8.30
CA THR A 127 -2.84 7.78 9.03
C THR A 127 -4.34 7.97 9.26
N ARG A 128 -5.16 7.79 8.22
CA ARG A 128 -6.61 7.91 8.27
C ARG A 128 -7.23 6.95 9.29
N ARG A 129 -6.84 5.67 9.27
CA ARG A 129 -7.37 4.65 10.21
C ARG A 129 -7.02 4.98 11.65
N TYR A 130 -5.77 5.32 11.91
CA TYR A 130 -5.34 5.67 13.27
C TYR A 130 -5.91 7.02 13.72
N LYS A 131 -6.21 7.99 12.85
CA LYS A 131 -6.93 9.21 13.25
C LYS A 131 -8.39 8.93 13.61
N ASN A 132 -9.05 8.06 12.85
CA ASN A 132 -10.46 7.72 13.06
C ASN A 132 -10.69 6.66 14.16
N HIS A 133 -9.62 6.19 14.83
CA HIS A 133 -9.74 5.18 15.85
C HIS A 133 -10.22 5.80 17.19
N PRO A 134 -11.17 5.19 17.93
CA PRO A 134 -11.74 5.81 19.14
C PRO A 134 -10.75 6.03 20.30
N ARG A 135 -9.64 5.29 20.32
CA ARG A 135 -8.64 5.32 21.41
C ARG A 135 -7.45 6.25 21.15
N THR A 136 -7.46 6.97 20.04
CA THR A 136 -6.32 7.78 19.57
C THR A 136 -6.67 9.25 19.53
N TYR A 137 -5.64 10.09 19.66
CA TYR A 137 -5.76 11.54 19.56
C TYR A 137 -5.07 12.03 18.28
N ASN A 138 -5.80 12.75 17.43
CA ASN A 138 -5.35 13.13 16.08
C ASN A 138 -3.96 13.77 16.04
N PRO A 139 -3.65 14.80 16.86
CA PRO A 139 -2.31 15.40 16.88
C PRO A 139 -1.19 14.42 17.29
N ALA A 140 -1.48 13.45 18.16
CA ALA A 140 -0.51 12.43 18.54
C ALA A 140 -0.24 11.48 17.36
N VAL A 141 -1.28 11.04 16.65
CA VAL A 141 -1.15 10.21 15.44
C VAL A 141 -0.34 10.94 14.38
N GLU A 142 -0.69 12.19 14.09
CA GLU A 142 0.01 13.05 13.12
C GLU A 142 1.49 13.20 13.46
N ARG A 143 1.83 13.48 14.72
CA ARG A 143 3.22 13.55 15.19
C ARG A 143 3.97 12.24 14.89
N VAL A 144 3.38 11.09 15.23
CA VAL A 144 4.04 9.78 15.05
C VAL A 144 4.26 9.45 13.59
N VAL A 145 3.25 9.65 12.73
CA VAL A 145 3.40 9.36 11.30
C VAL A 145 4.39 10.33 10.64
N CYS A 146 4.42 11.60 11.03
CA CYS A 146 5.37 12.60 10.52
C CYS A 146 6.81 12.27 10.92
N GLN A 147 7.05 12.04 12.22
CA GLN A 147 8.38 11.69 12.72
C GLN A 147 8.88 10.35 12.17
N GLY A 148 7.96 9.43 11.89
CA GLY A 148 8.24 8.14 11.26
C GLY A 148 8.50 8.20 9.75
N GLY A 149 8.28 9.34 9.08
CA GLY A 149 8.37 9.43 7.62
C GLY A 149 7.25 8.66 6.88
N ILE A 150 6.09 8.50 7.53
CA ILE A 150 4.87 7.90 6.97
C ILE A 150 3.88 8.98 6.53
N CYS A 151 3.99 10.20 7.07
CA CYS A 151 2.96 11.22 6.94
C CYS A 151 2.59 11.54 5.50
N TRP A 152 1.27 11.52 5.29
CA TRP A 152 0.60 12.19 4.20
C TRP A 152 -0.55 12.97 4.81
N ILE A 153 -0.44 14.29 4.83
CA ILE A 153 -1.48 15.18 5.36
C ILE A 153 -2.53 15.32 4.25
N GLU A 154 -3.77 14.93 4.53
CA GLU A 154 -4.91 15.26 3.67
C GLU A 154 -4.91 16.78 3.42
N PRO A 155 -4.94 17.26 2.17
CA PRO A 155 -5.33 18.64 1.95
C PRO A 155 -6.71 18.81 2.58
N LYS A 156 -6.88 19.81 3.45
CA LYS A 156 -8.18 20.12 4.03
C LYS A 156 -9.21 20.17 2.89
N PRO A 157 -10.37 19.51 3.00
CA PRO A 157 -11.44 19.74 2.04
C PRO A 157 -11.67 21.26 1.99
N LYS A 158 -11.75 21.82 0.78
CA LYS A 158 -12.15 23.21 0.63
C LYS A 158 -13.55 23.34 1.23
N GLU A 159 -13.66 24.16 2.26
CA GLU A 159 -14.95 24.60 2.84
C GLU A 159 -15.79 25.32 1.78
#